data_AF-A0A2N5ULR3-F1
#
_entry.id   AF-A0A2N5ULR3-F1
#
_cell.length_a   1.000
_cell.length_b   1.000
_cell.length_c   1.000
_cell.angle_alpha   90.00
_cell.angle_beta   90.00
_cell.angle_gamma   90.00
#
_symmetry.space_group_name_H-M   'P 1'
#
loop_
_entity.id
_entity.type
_entity.pdbx_description
1 polymer ?
#
loop_
_entity_poly.entity_id
_entity_poly.type
_entity_poly.pdbx_seq_one_letter_code
_entity_poly.pdbx_strand_id
1 'polypeptide(L)'
;MSLMQAQLLPSSILCAPSSESTITRDDCKKALAQFSFESNVVFWSAKTDSHSCGTCRLAITKPSIPKSVHHAAVRGDVVTALHQGIDKCKGKPTNATIGNFQPVSVLLDFGNGEKC
;
A
#
# COMPACT_ATOMS: atom_id res chain seq x y z
N MET A 1 -21.76 -12.46 18.84
CA MET A 1 -21.95 -11.46 17.76
C MET A 1 -20.63 -11.31 17.04
N SER A 2 -20.51 -11.83 15.82
CA SER A 2 -19.33 -11.59 14.99
C SER A 2 -19.63 -10.34 14.16
N LEU A 3 -18.99 -9.22 14.50
CA LEU A 3 -18.99 -8.02 13.67
C LEU A 3 -18.20 -8.36 12.41
N MET A 4 -18.91 -8.77 11.35
CA MET A 4 -18.33 -8.84 10.01
C MET A 4 -18.07 -7.40 9.57
N GLN A 5 -16.90 -6.89 9.97
CA GLN A 5 -16.36 -5.67 9.42
C GLN A 5 -16.22 -5.94 7.92
N ALA A 6 -17.11 -5.33 7.12
CA ALA A 6 -17.05 -5.43 5.67
C ALA A 6 -15.70 -4.87 5.22
N GLN A 7 -14.71 -5.74 5.12
CA GLN A 7 -13.41 -5.37 4.57
C GLN A 7 -13.70 -5.00 3.13
N LEU A 8 -13.55 -3.71 2.81
CA LEU A 8 -13.62 -3.23 1.44
C LEU A 8 -12.60 -4.07 0.65
N LEU A 9 -13.09 -4.83 -0.32
CA LEU A 9 -12.20 -5.52 -1.23
C LEU A 9 -11.59 -4.48 -2.18
N PRO A 10 -10.33 -4.65 -2.59
CA PRO A 10 -9.71 -3.86 -3.64
C PRO A 10 -10.59 -3.86 -4.88
N SER A 11 -10.89 -2.66 -5.37
CA SER A 11 -11.61 -2.47 -6.62
C SER A 11 -10.76 -2.88 -7.82
N SER A 12 -9.43 -2.84 -7.70
CA SER A 12 -8.52 -3.40 -8.70
C SER A 12 -7.19 -3.85 -8.08
N ILE A 13 -6.59 -4.88 -8.67
CA ILE A 13 -5.22 -5.32 -8.36
C ILE A 13 -4.53 -5.62 -9.68
N LEU A 14 -3.46 -4.89 -9.97
CA LEU A 14 -2.59 -5.08 -11.13
C LEU A 14 -1.27 -5.67 -10.66
N CYS A 15 -0.80 -6.72 -11.32
CA CYS A 15 0.49 -7.35 -11.05
C CYS A 15 1.45 -7.05 -12.21
N ALA A 16 2.68 -6.71 -11.89
CA ALA A 16 3.74 -6.62 -12.89
C ALA A 16 4.06 -8.01 -13.49
N PRO A 17 4.60 -8.04 -14.72
CA PRO A 17 5.11 -9.27 -15.33
C PRO A 17 6.21 -9.93 -14.48
N SER A 18 6.48 -11.21 -14.74
CA SER A 18 7.38 -12.03 -13.92
C SER A 18 8.75 -11.38 -13.70
N SER A 19 9.15 -11.33 -12.43
CA SER A 19 10.46 -10.91 -11.95
C SER A 19 11.08 -12.05 -11.16
N GLU A 20 12.41 -12.16 -11.19
CA GLU A 20 13.17 -13.19 -10.46
C GLU A 20 13.23 -12.92 -8.95
N SER A 21 13.01 -11.66 -8.54
CA SER A 21 13.00 -11.21 -7.14
C SER A 21 11.59 -11.21 -6.57
N THR A 22 11.47 -11.50 -5.27
CA THR A 22 10.18 -11.49 -4.56
C THR A 22 10.17 -10.44 -3.46
N ILE A 23 9.18 -9.56 -3.50
CA ILE A 23 8.87 -8.59 -2.45
C ILE A 23 8.26 -9.35 -1.26
N THR A 24 8.81 -9.17 -0.07
CA THR A 24 8.31 -9.84 1.14
C THR A 24 7.24 -9.01 1.86
N ARG A 25 6.28 -9.71 2.48
CA ARG A 25 5.22 -9.08 3.27
C ARG A 25 5.76 -8.33 4.50
N ASP A 26 6.81 -8.87 5.12
CA ASP A 26 7.43 -8.27 6.29
C ASP A 26 8.07 -6.92 5.97
N ASP A 27 8.85 -6.88 4.89
CA ASP A 27 9.47 -5.67 4.38
C ASP A 27 8.44 -4.58 4.05
N CYS A 28 7.34 -4.95 3.39
CA CYS A 28 6.29 -3.97 3.10
C CYS A 28 5.56 -3.48 4.35
N LYS A 29 5.38 -4.31 5.38
CA LYS A 29 4.79 -3.87 6.65
C LYS A 29 5.69 -2.88 7.37
N LYS A 30 7.01 -3.12 7.35
CA LYS A 30 8.00 -2.20 7.91
C LYS A 30 8.11 -0.90 7.11
N ALA A 31 8.09 -0.96 5.78
CA ALA A 31 7.99 0.23 4.93
C ALA A 31 6.72 1.02 5.23
N LEU A 32 5.57 0.35 5.36
CA LEU A 32 4.32 0.99 5.75
C LEU A 32 4.43 1.67 7.12
N ALA A 33 5.09 1.05 8.09
CA ALA A 33 5.25 1.61 9.44
C ALA A 33 6.05 2.93 9.50
N GLN A 34 6.78 3.29 8.42
CA GLN A 34 7.50 4.57 8.34
C GLN A 34 6.59 5.77 8.00
N PHE A 35 5.37 5.53 7.51
CA PHE A 35 4.41 6.60 7.29
C PHE A 35 3.89 7.18 8.63
N SER A 36 3.37 8.41 8.58
CA SER A 36 2.72 9.02 9.75
C SER A 36 1.33 8.44 9.97
N PHE A 37 1.03 8.00 11.20
CA PHE A 37 -0.27 7.44 11.57
C PHE A 37 -0.87 8.13 12.79
N GLU A 38 -2.17 8.42 12.73
CA GLU A 38 -2.93 8.89 13.88
C GLU A 38 -4.35 8.30 13.81
N SER A 39 -4.86 7.74 14.91
CA SER A 39 -6.26 7.28 15.03
C SER A 39 -6.78 6.46 13.84
N ASN A 40 -5.98 5.49 13.36
CA ASN A 40 -6.29 4.63 12.20
C ASN A 40 -6.31 5.33 10.83
N VAL A 41 -5.73 6.53 10.74
CA VAL A 41 -5.51 7.26 9.49
C VAL A 41 -4.01 7.29 9.19
N VAL A 42 -3.64 7.02 7.94
CA VAL A 42 -2.29 7.24 7.43
C VAL A 42 -2.24 8.54 6.66
N PHE A 43 -1.19 9.32 6.88
CA PHE A 43 -0.96 10.60 6.24
C PHE A 43 0.32 10.55 5.40
N TRP A 44 0.27 11.20 4.24
CA TRP A 44 1.44 11.37 3.38
C TRP A 44 1.33 12.67 2.59
N SER A 45 2.46 13.09 2.01
CA SER A 45 2.55 14.22 1.08
C SER A 45 3.32 13.80 -0.17
N ALA A 46 3.33 14.63 -1.21
CA ALA A 46 4.08 14.36 -2.44
C ALA A 46 5.59 14.09 -2.25
N LYS A 47 6.17 14.43 -1.08
CA LYS A 47 7.58 14.17 -0.75
C LYS A 47 7.81 12.90 0.09
N THR A 48 6.73 12.33 0.62
CA THR A 48 6.74 11.22 1.61
C THR A 48 5.67 10.19 1.26
N ASP A 49 5.32 10.12 -0.02
CA ASP A 49 4.32 9.21 -0.56
C ASP A 49 4.87 7.79 -0.73
N SER A 50 6.20 7.62 -0.61
CA SER A 50 6.85 6.32 -0.67
C SER A 50 7.93 6.15 0.40
N HIS A 51 8.02 4.92 0.91
CA HIS A 51 9.03 4.46 1.85
C HIS A 51 9.55 3.10 1.39
N SER A 52 10.84 2.82 1.61
CA SER A 52 11.43 1.52 1.30
C SER A 52 12.00 0.85 2.54
N CYS A 53 11.99 -0.48 2.51
CA CYS A 53 12.53 -1.36 3.51
C CYS A 53 12.86 -2.70 2.85
N GLY A 54 14.09 -3.17 2.96
CA GLY A 54 14.52 -4.45 2.40
C GLY A 54 14.15 -4.60 0.92
N THR A 55 13.37 -5.63 0.62
CA THR A 55 12.88 -5.94 -0.73
C THR A 55 11.68 -5.10 -1.19
N CYS A 56 11.07 -4.31 -0.31
CA CYS A 56 9.84 -3.59 -0.59
C CYS A 56 10.03 -2.08 -0.63
N ARG A 57 9.57 -1.46 -1.70
CA ARG A 57 9.25 -0.03 -1.77
C ARG A 57 7.74 0.11 -1.83
N LEU A 58 7.16 0.72 -0.80
CA LEU A 58 5.72 0.95 -0.70
C LEU A 58 5.41 2.41 -0.97
N ALA A 59 4.50 2.68 -1.90
CA ALA A 59 3.95 4.00 -2.15
C ALA A 59 2.43 4.02 -1.93
N ILE A 60 1.90 5.11 -1.37
CA ILE A 60 0.47 5.34 -1.19
C ILE A 60 0.06 6.50 -2.07
N THR A 61 -0.95 6.31 -2.90
CA THR A 61 -1.46 7.35 -3.80
C THR A 61 -2.98 7.43 -3.73
N LYS A 62 -3.51 8.60 -4.08
CA LYS A 62 -4.96 8.85 -4.13
C LYS A 62 -5.31 9.38 -5.53
N PRO A 63 -5.57 8.49 -6.51
CA PRO A 63 -5.73 8.88 -7.90
C PRO A 63 -6.87 9.89 -8.14
N SER A 64 -7.87 9.93 -7.26
CA SER A 64 -8.98 10.90 -7.35
C SER A 64 -8.60 12.33 -6.94
N ILE A 65 -7.45 12.55 -6.27
CA ILE A 65 -7.04 13.87 -5.79
C ILE A 65 -5.54 14.10 -6.08
N PRO A 66 -5.13 14.20 -7.34
CA PRO A 66 -3.70 14.23 -7.72
C PRO A 66 -2.97 15.54 -7.35
N LYS A 67 -3.69 16.61 -6.99
CA LYS A 67 -3.11 17.95 -6.71
C LYS A 67 -3.09 18.32 -5.21
N SER A 68 -3.38 17.38 -4.31
CA SER A 68 -3.33 17.68 -2.88
C SER A 68 -1.89 17.74 -2.38
N VAL A 69 -1.62 18.65 -1.45
CA VAL A 69 -0.31 18.71 -0.76
C VAL A 69 -0.25 17.70 0.39
N HIS A 70 -1.41 17.42 0.99
CA HIS A 70 -1.58 16.47 2.08
C HIS A 70 -2.66 15.46 1.74
N HIS A 71 -2.36 14.20 1.94
CA HIS A 71 -3.26 13.10 1.68
C HIS A 71 -3.46 12.30 2.96
N ALA A 72 -4.65 11.69 3.05
CA ALA A 72 -5.03 10.83 4.13
C ALA A 72 -5.84 9.64 3.61
N ALA A 73 -5.66 8.49 4.25
CA ALA A 73 -6.38 7.26 3.99
C ALA A 73 -6.63 6.50 5.28
N VAL A 74 -7.67 5.66 5.29
CA VAL A 74 -7.88 4.72 6.39
C VAL A 74 -6.77 3.68 6.35
N ARG A 75 -6.04 3.53 7.46
CA ARG A 75 -4.92 2.58 7.57
C ARG A 75 -5.37 1.14 7.29
N GLY A 76 -6.57 0.77 7.73
CA GLY A 76 -7.16 -0.55 7.44
C GLY A 76 -7.28 -0.85 5.94
N ASP A 77 -7.63 0.16 5.14
CA ASP A 77 -7.74 0.02 3.69
C ASP A 77 -6.35 -0.19 3.06
N VAL A 78 -5.36 0.60 3.49
CA VAL A 78 -3.97 0.48 3.02
C VAL A 78 -3.36 -0.89 3.38
N VAL A 79 -3.58 -1.36 4.60
CA VAL A 79 -3.11 -2.70 5.03
C VAL A 79 -3.81 -3.80 4.23
N THR A 80 -5.11 -3.64 3.95
CA THR A 80 -5.86 -4.61 3.14
C THR A 80 -5.34 -4.64 1.70
N ALA A 81 -5.13 -3.49 1.07
CA ALA A 81 -4.56 -3.39 -0.27
C ALA A 81 -3.14 -3.99 -0.34
N LEU A 82 -2.29 -3.73 0.66
CA LEU A 82 -0.96 -4.33 0.78
C LEU A 82 -1.06 -5.87 0.82
N HIS A 83 -1.83 -6.42 1.76
CA HIS A 83 -1.92 -7.88 1.91
C HIS A 83 -2.46 -8.54 0.65
N GLN A 84 -3.57 -8.01 0.10
CA GLN A 84 -4.18 -8.60 -1.08
C GLN A 84 -3.32 -8.45 -2.34
N GLY A 85 -2.61 -7.33 -2.49
CA GLY A 85 -1.64 -7.13 -3.57
C GLY A 85 -0.53 -8.19 -3.53
N ILE A 86 0.09 -8.38 -2.37
CA ILE A 86 1.15 -9.39 -2.19
C ILE A 86 0.62 -10.81 -2.43
N ASP A 87 -0.54 -11.14 -1.88
CA ASP A 87 -1.11 -12.48 -1.97
C ASP A 87 -1.48 -12.83 -3.42
N LYS A 88 -2.13 -11.89 -4.12
CA LYS A 88 -2.57 -12.10 -5.50
C LYS A 88 -1.40 -12.08 -6.49
N CYS A 89 -0.44 -11.18 -6.29
CA CYS A 89 0.71 -11.03 -7.17
C CYS A 89 1.91 -11.90 -6.76
N LYS A 90 1.79 -12.69 -5.68
CA LYS A 90 2.82 -13.59 -5.16
C LYS A 90 4.16 -12.87 -4.93
N GLY A 91 4.10 -11.69 -4.32
CA GLY A 91 5.27 -10.85 -4.05
C GLY A 91 5.90 -10.18 -5.28
N LYS A 92 5.22 -10.15 -6.43
CA LYS A 92 5.62 -9.28 -7.55
C LYS A 92 5.21 -7.83 -7.29
N PRO A 93 5.84 -6.85 -7.98
CA PRO A 93 5.36 -5.48 -7.96
C PRO A 93 3.87 -5.41 -8.31
N THR A 94 3.13 -4.60 -7.58
CA THR A 94 1.67 -4.55 -7.68
C THR A 94 1.13 -3.16 -7.42
N ASN A 95 0.00 -2.86 -8.06
CA ASN A 95 -0.84 -1.73 -7.70
C ASN A 95 -2.19 -2.28 -7.22
N ALA A 96 -2.46 -2.17 -5.92
CA ALA A 96 -3.73 -2.55 -5.33
C ALA A 96 -4.53 -1.31 -4.94
N THR A 97 -5.68 -1.11 -5.59
CA THR A 97 -6.57 0.03 -5.34
C THR A 97 -7.80 -0.41 -4.57
N ILE A 98 -8.13 0.30 -3.50
CA ILE A 98 -9.25 0.01 -2.60
C ILE A 98 -10.13 1.24 -2.40
N GLY A 99 -11.44 1.01 -2.26
CA GLY A 99 -12.44 2.07 -2.10
C GLY A 99 -13.11 2.49 -3.41
N ASN A 100 -14.24 3.21 -3.28
CA ASN A 100 -15.14 3.52 -4.40
C ASN A 100 -15.23 5.04 -4.69
N PHE A 101 -15.46 5.87 -3.66
CA PHE A 101 -15.64 7.32 -3.83
C PHE A 101 -14.33 8.11 -3.78
N GLN A 102 -13.35 7.60 -3.02
CA GLN A 102 -12.02 8.18 -2.89
C GLN A 102 -10.98 7.07 -2.82
N PRO A 103 -10.76 6.35 -3.93
CA PRO A 103 -9.92 5.17 -3.93
C PRO A 103 -8.49 5.51 -3.50
N VAL A 104 -7.89 4.60 -2.75
CA VAL A 104 -6.49 4.64 -2.33
C VAL A 104 -5.76 3.53 -3.05
N SER A 105 -4.65 3.85 -3.69
CA SER A 105 -3.82 2.90 -4.42
C SER A 105 -2.52 2.68 -3.67
N VAL A 106 -2.25 1.44 -3.29
CA VAL A 106 -0.99 1.00 -2.69
C VAL A 106 -0.14 0.38 -3.79
N LEU A 107 0.98 1.03 -4.09
CA LEU A 107 1.98 0.55 -5.02
C LEU A 107 3.06 -0.19 -4.23
N LEU A 108 3.34 -1.43 -4.59
CA LEU A 108 4.49 -2.16 -4.10
C LEU A 108 5.45 -2.35 -5.28
N ASP A 109 6.69 -1.95 -5.08
CA ASP A 109 7.78 -2.13 -6.04
C ASP A 109 9.00 -2.69 -5.31
N PHE A 110 10.04 -3.04 -6.05
CA PHE A 110 11.29 -3.49 -5.47
C PHE A 110 11.95 -2.37 -4.66
N GLY A 111 12.28 -2.70 -3.41
CA GLY A 111 13.13 -1.88 -2.57
C GLY A 111 14.61 -2.04 -2.92
N ASN A 112 15.41 -1.05 -2.52
CA ASN A 112 16.85 -1.03 -2.78
C ASN A 112 17.68 -1.73 -1.68
N GLY A 113 17.07 -2.56 -0.83
CA GLY A 113 17.75 -3.19 0.30
C GLY A 113 18.00 -2.25 1.48
N GLU A 114 17.23 -1.15 1.60
CA GLU A 114 17.34 -0.22 2.73
C GLU A 114 17.10 -0.94 4.06
N LYS A 115 17.88 -0.55 5.09
CA LYS A 115 17.69 -1.08 6.44
C LYS A 115 16.46 -0.46 7.10
N CYS A 116 15.76 -1.33 7.79
CA CYS A 116 14.57 -1.14 8.61
C CYS A 116 14.70 -2.12 9.78
#